data_AF-A0A3B3DMR0-F1
#
_entry.id   AF-A0A3B3DMR0-F1
#
_cell.length_a   1.000
_cell.length_b   1.000
_cell.length_c   1.000
_cell.angle_alpha   90.00
_cell.angle_beta   90.00
_cell.angle_gamma   90.00
#
_symmetry.space_group_name_H-M   'P 1'
#
loop_
_entity.id
_entity.type
_entity.pdbx_description
1 polymer ?
#
loop_
_entity_poly.entity_id
_entity_poly.type
_entity_poly.pdbx_seq_one_letter_code
_entity_poly.pdbx_strand_id
1 'polypeptide(L)'
;MPLLCISLLALLFLPPSLSCDSTRANVLRDNFRAVDKVLLNNAIKNISASVSNFSCRLLRPKLQNCTANKSETNIVNTLLILACKIRHLDLSQTNRLGGSIQASINCQCPTKSPDKEKIKKRGTRRNKSNMKKKTCKAKAILLSMKECYEILNTLSMDT
;
A
#
# COMPACT_ATOMS: atom_id res chain seq x y z
N MET A 1 -7.96 -48.80 -5.29
CA MET A 1 -8.25 -47.60 -4.46
C MET A 1 -7.28 -46.48 -4.84
N PRO A 2 -7.68 -45.47 -5.63
CA PRO A 2 -6.80 -44.39 -6.08
C PRO A 2 -7.33 -42.98 -5.72
N LEU A 3 -7.99 -42.81 -4.57
CA LEU A 3 -8.68 -41.56 -4.23
C LEU A 3 -7.87 -40.59 -3.35
N LEU A 4 -6.65 -40.94 -2.93
CA LEU A 4 -5.85 -40.11 -2.02
C LEU A 4 -4.80 -39.22 -2.72
N CYS A 5 -4.54 -39.39 -4.01
CA CYS A 5 -3.48 -38.62 -4.71
C CYS A 5 -3.91 -37.21 -5.15
N ILE A 6 -5.20 -36.88 -5.10
CA ILE A 6 -5.72 -35.59 -5.59
C ILE A 6 -5.68 -34.51 -4.49
N SER A 7 -5.52 -34.91 -3.22
CA SER A 7 -5.58 -33.98 -2.08
C SER A 7 -4.31 -33.12 -1.91
N LEU A 8 -3.12 -33.62 -2.31
CA LEU A 8 -1.87 -32.86 -2.17
C LEU A 8 -1.65 -31.79 -3.24
N LEU A 9 -2.13 -32.00 -4.48
CA LEU A 9 -1.95 -31.05 -5.57
C LEU A 9 -2.76 -29.76 -5.36
N ALA A 10 -3.91 -29.84 -4.68
CA ALA A 10 -4.72 -28.67 -4.36
C ALA A 10 -4.01 -27.70 -3.39
N LEU A 11 -3.11 -28.18 -2.54
CA LEU A 11 -2.30 -27.33 -1.65
C LEU A 11 -1.24 -26.53 -2.42
N LEU A 12 -0.72 -27.06 -3.54
CA LEU A 12 0.21 -26.37 -4.43
C LEU A 12 -0.45 -25.26 -5.27
N PHE A 13 -1.77 -25.33 -5.45
CA PHE A 13 -2.56 -24.29 -6.11
C PHE A 13 -3.23 -23.31 -5.14
N LEU A 14 -2.94 -23.41 -3.82
CA LEU A 14 -3.35 -22.35 -2.90
C LEU A 14 -2.66 -21.05 -3.34
N PRO A 15 -3.43 -19.99 -3.64
CA PRO A 15 -2.83 -18.74 -4.05
C PRO A 15 -1.90 -18.27 -2.92
N PRO A 16 -0.69 -17.76 -3.24
CA PRO A 16 0.30 -17.28 -2.26
C PRO A 16 -0.25 -16.23 -1.27
N SER A 17 -1.47 -15.74 -1.49
CA SER A 17 -2.23 -14.84 -0.63
C SER A 17 -2.58 -15.38 0.77
N LEU A 18 -2.38 -16.68 1.06
CA LEU A 18 -2.72 -17.26 2.37
C LEU A 18 -1.56 -17.27 3.40
N SER A 19 -0.33 -16.92 3.01
CA SER A 19 0.85 -16.92 3.90
C SER A 19 1.54 -15.54 3.91
N CYS A 20 0.77 -14.46 3.92
CA CYS A 20 1.32 -13.14 4.27
C CYS A 20 1.54 -13.08 5.78
N ASP A 21 2.54 -13.83 6.26
CA ASP A 21 2.89 -13.91 7.68
C ASP A 21 3.51 -12.61 8.19
N SER A 22 3.29 -12.35 9.47
CA SER A 22 3.84 -11.20 10.21
C SER A 22 5.35 -11.19 10.30
N THR A 23 6.02 -12.32 10.03
CA THR A 23 7.49 -12.47 10.00
C THR A 23 8.18 -11.51 9.01
N ARG A 24 7.43 -10.90 8.09
CA ARG A 24 7.92 -9.84 7.21
C ARG A 24 8.09 -8.47 7.88
N ALA A 25 7.65 -8.29 9.12
CA ALA A 25 7.80 -7.04 9.87
C ALA A 25 9.28 -6.61 9.98
N ASN A 26 10.19 -7.54 10.29
CA ASN A 26 11.62 -7.24 10.40
C ASN A 26 12.23 -6.85 9.04
N VAL A 27 11.91 -7.60 7.99
CA VAL A 27 12.35 -7.27 6.61
C VAL A 27 11.88 -5.87 6.21
N LEU A 28 10.63 -5.53 6.53
CA LEU A 28 10.07 -4.19 6.30
C LEU A 28 10.82 -3.10 7.08
N ARG A 29 11.20 -3.36 8.33
CA ARG A 29 11.98 -2.41 9.14
C ARG A 29 13.36 -2.18 8.55
N ASP A 30 14.06 -3.26 8.18
CA ASP A 30 15.39 -3.20 7.60
C ASP A 30 15.38 -2.46 6.26
N ASN A 31 14.45 -2.82 5.36
CA ASN A 31 14.27 -2.14 4.08
C ASN A 31 13.79 -0.71 4.26
N PHE A 32 13.01 -0.40 5.29
CA PHE A 32 12.64 0.98 5.60
C PHE A 32 13.85 1.82 6.00
N ARG A 33 14.71 1.29 6.86
CA ARG A 33 15.95 1.97 7.27
C ARG A 33 16.92 2.15 6.09
N ALA A 34 17.04 1.14 5.24
CA ALA A 34 17.98 1.15 4.12
C ALA A 34 17.50 1.96 2.90
N VAL A 35 16.21 1.87 2.55
CA VAL A 35 15.68 2.33 1.25
C VAL A 35 14.36 3.09 1.39
N ASP A 36 13.34 2.48 2.00
CA ASP A 36 11.97 3.00 1.87
C ASP A 36 11.76 4.34 2.59
N LYS A 37 12.51 4.65 3.66
CA LYS A 37 12.44 5.95 4.33
C LYS A 37 12.81 7.10 3.38
N VAL A 38 13.85 6.92 2.57
CA VAL A 38 14.29 7.93 1.59
C VAL A 38 13.27 8.04 0.47
N LEU A 39 12.80 6.90 -0.06
CA LEU A 39 11.77 6.89 -1.12
C LEU A 39 10.46 7.54 -0.65
N LEU A 40 10.04 7.27 0.59
CA LEU A 40 8.84 7.82 1.21
C LEU A 40 8.95 9.34 1.37
N ASN A 41 10.06 9.83 1.93
CA ASN A 41 10.28 11.26 2.09
C ASN A 41 10.33 12.00 0.75
N ASN A 42 10.99 11.43 -0.25
CA ASN A 42 11.04 12.00 -1.60
C ASN A 42 9.65 12.03 -2.25
N ALA A 43 8.88 10.94 -2.13
CA ALA A 43 7.51 10.89 -2.63
C ALA A 43 6.61 11.93 -1.95
N ILE A 44 6.70 12.06 -0.61
CA ILE A 44 5.95 13.08 0.16
C ILE A 44 6.30 14.49 -0.33
N LYS A 45 7.59 14.79 -0.50
CA LYS A 45 8.06 16.09 -0.97
C LYS A 45 7.54 16.41 -2.38
N ASN A 46 7.70 15.48 -3.32
CA ASN A 46 7.30 15.66 -4.72
C ASN A 46 5.78 15.82 -4.87
N ILE A 47 5.00 14.99 -4.16
CA ILE A 47 3.54 15.08 -4.17
C ILE A 47 3.08 16.35 -3.49
N SER A 48 3.69 16.76 -2.37
CA SER A 48 3.32 18.00 -1.67
C SER A 48 3.58 19.24 -2.51
N ALA A 49 4.71 19.27 -3.24
CA ALA A 49 5.01 20.33 -4.21
C ALA A 49 4.01 20.34 -5.39
N SER A 50 3.48 19.17 -5.78
CA SER A 50 2.45 19.09 -6.80
C SER A 50 1.10 19.62 -6.30
N VAL A 51 0.77 19.35 -5.02
CA VAL A 51 -0.49 19.75 -4.37
C VAL A 51 -0.50 21.22 -3.93
N SER A 52 0.63 21.88 -3.71
CA SER A 52 0.64 23.31 -3.34
C SER A 52 -0.13 24.20 -4.33
N ASN A 53 -0.27 23.74 -5.58
CA ASN A 53 -1.02 24.38 -6.66
C ASN A 53 -2.56 24.18 -6.59
N PHE A 54 -3.09 23.37 -5.67
CA PHE A 54 -4.54 23.16 -5.51
C PHE A 54 -4.93 22.50 -4.16
N SER A 55 -6.11 22.84 -3.64
CA SER A 55 -6.58 22.26 -2.37
C SER A 55 -7.04 20.79 -2.50
N CYS A 56 -6.62 19.94 -1.56
CA CYS A 56 -7.10 18.55 -1.40
C CYS A 56 -8.30 18.40 -0.45
N ARG A 57 -8.95 19.50 -0.02
CA ARG A 57 -10.03 19.50 0.99
C ARG A 57 -11.21 18.56 0.69
N LEU A 58 -11.39 18.13 -0.57
CA LEU A 58 -12.51 17.29 -1.02
C LEU A 58 -12.25 15.77 -0.95
N LEU A 59 -11.04 15.33 -0.63
CA LEU A 59 -10.70 13.90 -0.59
C LEU A 59 -10.29 13.52 0.83
N ARG A 60 -11.27 13.12 1.65
CA ARG A 60 -11.04 12.20 2.77
C ARG A 60 -11.34 10.78 2.27
N PRO A 61 -10.47 10.16 1.46
CA PRO A 61 -10.67 8.76 1.14
C PRO A 61 -10.73 7.98 2.46
N LYS A 62 -11.68 7.07 2.62
CA LYS A 62 -11.65 6.08 3.70
C LYS A 62 -10.42 5.21 3.49
N LEU A 63 -9.30 5.64 4.04
CA LEU A 63 -8.05 4.93 3.98
C LEU A 63 -7.93 4.05 5.22
N GLN A 64 -7.40 2.84 5.04
CA GLN A 64 -6.99 2.06 6.21
C GLN A 64 -5.85 2.81 6.89
N ASN A 65 -5.94 2.92 8.21
CA ASN A 65 -4.91 3.48 9.07
C ASN A 65 -4.33 2.37 9.94
N CYS A 66 -3.10 2.58 10.41
CA CYS A 66 -2.41 1.62 11.29
C CYS A 66 -2.69 1.86 12.78
N THR A 67 -3.53 2.84 13.12
CA THR A 67 -3.84 3.23 14.51
C THR A 67 -4.92 2.38 15.17
N ALA A 68 -5.79 1.73 14.39
CA ALA A 68 -6.94 0.99 14.93
C ALA A 68 -6.58 -0.36 15.58
N ASN A 69 -5.50 -1.01 15.14
CA ASN A 69 -5.04 -2.28 15.71
C ASN A 69 -3.52 -2.40 15.56
N LYS A 70 -2.80 -2.27 16.67
CA LYS A 70 -1.33 -2.15 16.72
C LYS A 70 -0.60 -3.51 16.71
N SER A 71 -1.15 -4.54 16.06
CA SER A 71 -0.37 -5.77 15.84
C SER A 71 0.52 -5.62 14.60
N GLU A 72 1.71 -6.22 14.63
CA GLU A 72 2.64 -6.19 13.49
C GLU A 72 1.98 -6.72 12.21
N THR A 73 1.24 -7.84 12.30
CA THR A 73 0.51 -8.43 11.17
C THR A 73 -0.42 -7.45 10.50
N ASN A 74 -1.19 -6.68 11.30
CA ASN A 74 -2.15 -5.71 10.77
C ASN A 74 -1.46 -4.52 10.13
N ILE A 75 -0.32 -4.09 10.68
CA ILE A 75 0.48 -3.00 10.10
C ILE A 75 1.12 -3.44 8.79
N VAL A 76 1.72 -4.63 8.72
CA VAL A 76 2.29 -5.21 7.50
C VAL A 76 1.22 -5.33 6.42
N ASN A 77 0.04 -5.86 6.76
CA ASN A 77 -1.07 -5.98 5.82
C ASN A 77 -1.58 -4.60 5.35
N THR A 78 -1.67 -3.63 6.26
CA THR A 78 -2.05 -2.25 5.89
C THR A 78 -1.02 -1.63 4.95
N LEU A 79 0.28 -1.79 5.22
CA LEU A 79 1.35 -1.33 4.33
C LEU A 79 1.27 -1.97 2.95
N LEU A 80 0.99 -3.28 2.86
CA LEU A 80 0.76 -3.96 1.58
C LEU A 80 -0.41 -3.32 0.82
N ILE A 81 -1.55 -3.11 1.48
CA ILE A 81 -2.73 -2.52 0.85
C ILE A 81 -2.43 -1.10 0.36
N LEU A 82 -1.75 -0.29 1.18
CA LEU A 82 -1.35 1.06 0.82
C LEU A 82 -0.36 1.07 -0.36
N ALA A 83 0.62 0.17 -0.37
CA ALA A 83 1.59 0.02 -1.46
C ALA A 83 0.91 -0.38 -2.77
N CYS A 84 -0.02 -1.32 -2.73
CA CYS A 84 -0.82 -1.68 -3.89
C CYS A 84 -1.68 -0.52 -4.38
N LYS A 85 -2.38 0.18 -3.46
CA LYS A 85 -3.20 1.35 -3.80
C LYS A 85 -2.39 2.44 -4.47
N ILE A 86 -1.18 2.75 -3.97
CA ILE A 86 -0.36 3.83 -4.53
C ILE A 86 0.21 3.47 -5.90
N ARG A 87 0.59 2.20 -6.13
CA ARG A 87 0.99 1.71 -7.46
C ARG A 87 -0.14 1.83 -8.48
N HIS A 88 -1.38 1.52 -8.08
CA HIS A 88 -2.55 1.66 -8.96
C HIS A 88 -2.92 3.10 -9.31
N LEU A 89 -2.39 4.10 -8.60
CA LEU A 89 -2.58 5.50 -9.01
C LEU A 89 -1.77 5.86 -10.26
N ASP A 90 -0.75 5.06 -10.59
CA ASP A 90 0.13 5.26 -11.74
C ASP A 90 0.79 6.65 -11.72
N LEU A 91 1.42 6.97 -10.60
CA LEU A 91 2.22 8.19 -10.42
C LEU A 91 3.68 7.79 -10.35
N SER A 92 4.49 8.30 -11.28
CA SER A 92 5.92 7.97 -11.38
C SER A 92 6.67 8.19 -10.06
N GLN A 93 6.31 9.25 -9.34
CA GLN A 93 6.89 9.66 -8.06
C GLN A 93 6.69 8.62 -6.93
N THR A 94 5.70 7.75 -7.03
CA THR A 94 5.31 6.79 -5.97
C THR A 94 5.53 5.33 -6.36
N ASN A 95 5.75 5.05 -7.65
CA ASN A 95 5.86 3.67 -8.16
C ASN A 95 7.04 2.91 -7.55
N ARG A 96 8.21 3.56 -7.40
CA ARG A 96 9.40 2.92 -6.78
C ARG A 96 9.15 2.54 -5.33
N LEU A 97 8.54 3.44 -4.54
CA LEU A 97 8.17 3.17 -3.16
C LEU A 97 7.20 1.99 -3.05
N GLY A 98 6.07 2.05 -3.76
CA GLY A 98 5.07 0.99 -3.71
C GLY A 98 5.61 -0.37 -4.17
N GLY A 99 6.52 -0.37 -5.16
CA GLY A 99 7.20 -1.59 -5.62
C GLY A 99 8.15 -2.17 -4.57
N SER A 100 8.95 -1.32 -3.92
CA SER A 100 9.90 -1.73 -2.88
C SER A 100 9.20 -2.33 -1.65
N ILE A 101 8.13 -1.68 -1.18
CA ILE A 101 7.33 -2.19 -0.06
C ILE A 101 6.70 -3.54 -0.42
N GLN A 102 6.08 -3.64 -1.60
CA GLN A 102 5.47 -4.89 -2.04
C GLN A 102 6.50 -6.02 -2.17
N ALA A 103 7.69 -5.73 -2.69
CA ALA A 103 8.78 -6.70 -2.78
C ALA A 103 9.27 -7.14 -1.40
N SER A 104 9.35 -6.23 -0.43
CA SER A 104 9.74 -6.53 0.96
C SER A 104 8.76 -7.50 1.64
N ILE A 105 7.46 -7.30 1.41
CA ILE A 105 6.40 -8.16 1.95
C ILE A 105 6.33 -9.47 1.16
N ASN A 106 6.65 -9.42 -0.14
CA ASN A 106 6.58 -10.53 -1.08
C ASN A 106 5.19 -11.18 -1.12
N CYS A 107 4.16 -10.34 -1.19
CA CYS A 107 2.77 -10.77 -1.27
C CYS A 107 2.04 -10.19 -2.48
N GLN A 108 1.03 -10.91 -2.94
CA GLN A 108 0.13 -10.42 -3.96
C GLN A 108 -0.75 -9.29 -3.41
N CYS A 109 -1.05 -8.32 -4.26
CA CYS A 109 -2.00 -7.28 -3.91
C CYS A 109 -3.39 -7.90 -3.70
N PRO A 110 -4.11 -7.52 -2.63
CA PRO A 110 -5.46 -8.04 -2.41
C PRO A 110 -6.37 -7.64 -3.57
N THR A 111 -7.02 -8.63 -4.19
CA THR A 111 -7.89 -8.48 -5.37
C THR A 111 -9.12 -7.61 -5.10
N LYS A 112 -9.49 -7.42 -3.83
CA LYS A 112 -10.53 -6.49 -3.39
C LYS A 112 -9.89 -5.15 -2.98
N SER A 113 -9.56 -4.32 -3.96
CA SER A 113 -9.54 -2.88 -3.69
C SER A 113 -10.98 -2.46 -3.37
N PRO A 114 -11.25 -1.78 -2.23
CA PRO A 114 -12.60 -1.30 -1.91
C PRO A 114 -13.11 -0.21 -2.87
N ASP A 115 -12.26 0.28 -3.78
CA ASP A 115 -12.64 1.27 -4.78
C ASP A 115 -12.98 0.61 -6.12
N LYS A 116 -14.02 -0.22 -6.19
CA LYS A 116 -14.72 -0.45 -7.47
C LYS A 116 -15.56 0.79 -7.80
N GLU A 117 -14.89 1.90 -8.11
CA GLU A 117 -15.56 3.08 -8.65
C GLU A 117 -16.00 2.72 -10.08
N LYS A 118 -17.29 2.37 -10.25
CA LYS A 118 -17.90 2.04 -11.55
C LYS A 118 -17.55 3.12 -12.57
N ILE A 119 -16.72 2.77 -13.56
CA ILE A 119 -16.27 3.69 -14.61
C ILE A 119 -17.46 4.06 -15.50
N LYS A 120 -18.17 5.14 -15.17
CA LYS A 120 -19.11 5.80 -16.10
C LYS A 120 -18.30 6.63 -17.11
N LYS A 121 -18.15 6.09 -18.33
CA LYS A 121 -17.63 6.78 -19.51
C LYS A 121 -18.45 8.05 -19.76
N ARG A 122 -17.90 9.23 -19.44
CA ARG A 122 -18.38 10.54 -19.90
C ARG A 122 -17.21 11.51 -20.07
N GLY A 123 -17.05 12.02 -21.30
CA GLY A 123 -16.51 13.35 -21.63
C GLY A 123 -15.02 13.62 -21.45
N THR A 124 -14.36 13.94 -22.57
CA THR A 124 -12.95 14.28 -22.82
C THR A 124 -12.44 15.60 -22.18
N ARG A 125 -13.02 16.05 -21.05
CA ARG A 125 -12.55 17.22 -20.25
C ARG A 125 -11.95 16.85 -18.88
N ARG A 126 -11.73 15.55 -18.60
CA ARG A 126 -11.49 15.00 -17.24
C ARG A 126 -10.03 14.86 -16.77
N ASN A 127 -9.02 14.99 -17.62
CA ASN A 127 -7.65 14.58 -17.27
C ASN A 127 -7.01 15.39 -16.13
N LYS A 128 -7.11 16.74 -16.14
CA LYS A 128 -6.51 17.58 -15.10
C LYS A 128 -7.17 17.38 -13.72
N SER A 129 -8.49 17.21 -13.69
CA SER A 129 -9.24 16.92 -12.45
C SER A 129 -8.91 15.52 -11.90
N ASN A 130 -8.79 14.52 -12.78
CA ASN A 130 -8.42 13.17 -12.38
C ASN A 130 -6.98 13.11 -11.82
N MET A 131 -6.04 13.82 -12.43
CA MET A 131 -4.65 13.90 -11.93
C MET A 131 -4.59 14.57 -10.56
N LYS A 132 -5.35 15.66 -10.35
CA LYS A 132 -5.50 16.28 -9.02
C LYS A 132 -6.05 15.29 -7.98
N LYS A 133 -7.10 14.53 -8.34
CA LYS A 133 -7.70 13.50 -7.47
C LYS A 133 -6.67 12.42 -7.09
N LYS A 134 -5.93 11.89 -8.08
CA LYS A 134 -4.86 10.90 -7.87
C LYS A 134 -3.77 11.45 -6.95
N THR A 135 -3.31 12.68 -7.20
CA THR A 135 -2.24 13.32 -6.40
C THR A 135 -2.67 13.53 -4.95
N CYS A 136 -3.91 13.99 -4.70
CA CYS A 136 -4.45 14.09 -3.34
C CYS A 136 -4.56 12.72 -2.64
N LYS A 137 -5.03 11.70 -3.37
CA LYS A 137 -5.11 10.33 -2.85
C LYS A 137 -3.73 9.78 -2.52
N ALA A 138 -2.73 10.04 -3.35
CA ALA A 138 -1.34 9.68 -3.09
C ALA A 138 -0.80 10.37 -1.84
N LYS A 139 -1.06 11.68 -1.67
CA LYS A 139 -0.67 12.42 -0.46
C LYS A 139 -1.23 11.76 0.81
N ALA A 140 -2.52 11.41 0.80
CA ALA A 140 -3.15 10.75 1.94
C ALA A 140 -2.53 9.37 2.22
N ILE A 141 -2.24 8.58 1.17
CA ILE A 141 -1.58 7.28 1.31
C ILE A 141 -0.18 7.41 1.89
N LEU A 142 0.62 8.35 1.40
CA LEU A 142 1.99 8.54 1.88
C LEU A 142 2.03 8.96 3.35
N LEU A 143 1.12 9.83 3.78
CA LEU A 143 1.01 10.21 5.19
C LEU A 143 0.62 9.01 6.07
N SER A 144 -0.31 8.17 5.60
CA SER A 144 -0.69 6.95 6.31
C SER A 144 0.45 5.92 6.36
N MET A 145 1.22 5.75 5.26
CA MET A 145 2.41 4.89 5.27
C MET A 145 3.44 5.36 6.30
N LYS A 146 3.67 6.68 6.38
CA LYS A 146 4.59 7.27 7.36
C LYS A 146 4.17 6.89 8.79
N GLU A 147 2.91 7.11 9.14
CA GLU A 147 2.36 6.76 10.45
C GLU A 147 2.47 5.25 10.73
N CYS A 148 2.18 4.40 9.72
CA CYS A 148 2.34 2.94 9.84
C CYS A 148 3.79 2.54 10.16
N TYR A 149 4.78 3.13 9.48
CA TYR A 149 6.19 2.85 9.77
C TYR A 149 6.63 3.38 11.14
N GLU A 150 6.11 4.52 11.58
CA GLU A 150 6.37 5.04 12.93
C GLU A 150 5.89 4.02 13.99
N ILE A 151 4.64 3.55 13.86
CA ILE A 151 4.07 2.54 14.77
C ILE A 151 4.85 1.21 14.69
N LEU A 152 5.16 0.74 13.47
CA LEU A 152 5.90 -0.51 13.28
C LEU A 152 7.28 -0.47 13.97
N ASN A 153 7.96 0.67 13.91
CA ASN A 153 9.27 0.84 14.54
C ASN A 153 9.17 0.97 16.06
N THR A 154 8.09 1.53 16.61
CA THR A 154 7.90 1.61 18.08
C THR A 154 7.61 0.24 18.70
N LEU A 155 6.88 -0.64 18.01
CA LEU A 155 6.57 -1.98 18.51
C LEU A 155 7.81 -2.89 18.64
N SER A 156 8.92 -2.51 18.02
CA SER A 156 10.18 -3.26 18.06
C SER A 156 11.00 -3.00 19.34
N MET A 157 10.60 -2.05 20.18
CA MET A 157 11.36 -1.65 21.38
C MET A 157 10.82 -2.27 22.68
N ASP A 158 9.75 -3.07 22.62
CA ASP A 158 9.09 -3.69 23.79
C ASP A 158 9.42 -5.19 23.97
N THR A 159 10.53 -5.67 23.39
CA THR A 159 11.04 -7.05 23.52
C THR A 159 12.54 -7.03 23.71
#